data_AF-C1NAA5-F1
#
_entry.id   AF-C1NAA5-F1
#
_cell.length_a   1.000
_cell.length_b   1.000
_cell.length_c   1.000
_cell.angle_alpha   90.00
_cell.angle_beta   90.00
_cell.angle_gamma   90.00
#
_symmetry.space_group_name_H-M   'P 1'
#
loop_
_entity.id
_entity.type
_entity.pdbx_description
1 polymer ?
#
loop_
_entity_poly.entity_id
_entity_poly.type
_entity_poly.pdbx_seq_one_letter_code
_entity_poly.pdbx_strand_id
1 'polypeptide(L)'
;MNTEYLVHDFKTLCSKLSRTSRTVFVDLGASLVFHTGEPPTLSLIKLYQKFGFYFDHIYAYELTQGNVTELYDSLPAEWLSSYHWINAGVELDPSSALNPLSLLIKSFRPEDFIVLKLDVDNPEIELSLVKQILETPALHSLIDQFYFEHHVRLEELRGPWGATVRGSVSDSLLLFQKLRMKGIPAHFWV
;
A
#
# COMPACT_ATOMS: atom_id res chain seq x y z
N MET A 1 -7.68 4.31 -12.62
CA MET A 1 -7.68 4.91 -11.27
C MET A 1 -7.75 6.42 -11.38
N ASN A 2 -8.56 7.11 -10.55
CA ASN A 2 -8.55 8.58 -10.46
C ASN A 2 -7.98 9.03 -9.10
N THR A 3 -6.75 9.54 -9.10
CA THR A 3 -6.09 10.08 -7.90
C THR A 3 -6.48 11.51 -7.54
N GLU A 4 -7.32 12.17 -8.32
CA GLU A 4 -7.63 13.61 -8.19
C GLU A 4 -8.27 13.97 -6.85
N TYR A 5 -8.86 13.01 -6.15
CA TYR A 5 -9.52 13.21 -4.85
C TYR A 5 -8.65 12.82 -3.65
N LEU A 6 -7.44 12.30 -3.90
CA LEU A 6 -6.49 12.01 -2.83
C LEU A 6 -5.79 13.29 -2.43
N VAL A 7 -5.83 13.61 -1.13
CA VAL A 7 -5.24 14.83 -0.59
C VAL A 7 -3.94 14.50 0.12
N HIS A 8 -2.83 14.99 -0.44
CA HIS A 8 -1.49 14.87 0.14
C HIS A 8 -0.93 16.24 0.49
N ASP A 9 -0.29 16.35 1.65
CA ASP A 9 0.53 17.51 1.97
C ASP A 9 2.00 17.22 1.64
N PHE A 10 2.32 17.21 0.34
CA PHE A 10 3.68 16.92 -0.15
C PHE A 10 4.72 17.87 0.43
N LYS A 11 4.35 19.12 0.73
CA LYS A 11 5.26 20.09 1.37
C LYS A 11 5.64 19.62 2.78
N THR A 12 4.67 19.23 3.58
CA THR A 12 4.93 18.69 4.93
C THR A 12 5.71 17.38 4.84
N LEU A 13 5.37 16.48 3.92
CA LEU A 13 6.13 15.24 3.70
C LEU A 13 7.60 15.53 3.39
N CYS A 14 7.89 16.44 2.44
CA CYS A 14 9.26 16.84 2.10
C CYS A 14 10.02 17.40 3.31
N SER A 15 9.36 18.20 4.16
CA SER A 15 10.02 18.83 5.31
C SER A 15 10.46 17.86 6.40
N LYS A 16 9.90 16.65 6.42
CA LYS A 16 10.28 15.58 7.36
C LYS A 16 11.51 14.79 6.91
N LEU A 17 11.86 14.85 5.62
CA LEU A 17 12.95 14.06 5.07
C LEU A 17 14.31 14.61 5.48
N SER A 18 15.23 13.69 5.74
CA SER A 18 16.65 13.95 5.97
C SER A 18 17.49 13.40 4.82
N ARG A 19 18.77 13.75 4.75
CA ARG A 19 19.70 13.20 3.74
C ARG A 19 19.89 11.69 3.82
N THR A 20 19.52 11.07 4.94
CA THR A 20 19.66 9.63 5.20
C THR A 20 18.32 8.90 5.21
N SER A 21 17.23 9.62 4.94
CA SER A 21 15.90 9.04 4.80
C SER A 21 15.84 8.24 3.50
N ARG A 22 15.32 7.01 3.59
CA ARG A 22 14.95 6.22 2.41
C ARG A 22 13.51 6.48 2.05
N THR A 23 13.19 6.39 0.78
CA THR A 23 11.81 6.43 0.28
C THR A 23 11.36 5.04 -0.13
N VAL A 24 10.26 4.56 0.45
CA VAL A 24 9.80 3.19 0.30
C VAL A 24 8.34 3.16 -0.13
N PHE A 25 8.05 2.41 -1.18
CA PHE A 25 6.70 2.05 -1.57
C PHE A 25 6.49 0.56 -1.31
N VAL A 26 5.40 0.20 -0.65
CA VAL A 26 5.04 -1.19 -0.36
C VAL A 26 3.67 -1.43 -0.92
N ASP A 27 3.57 -2.38 -1.85
CA ASP A 27 2.36 -2.78 -2.51
C ASP A 27 2.00 -4.20 -2.11
N LEU A 28 0.97 -4.35 -1.30
CA LEU A 28 0.43 -5.65 -0.90
C LEU A 28 -0.71 -5.99 -1.86
N GLY A 29 -0.44 -6.95 -2.76
CA GLY A 29 -1.30 -7.34 -3.88
C GLY A 29 -1.05 -6.46 -5.10
N ALA A 30 0.18 -6.55 -5.60
CA ALA A 30 0.64 -5.72 -6.71
C ALA A 30 -0.01 -6.09 -8.06
N SER A 31 -0.59 -7.29 -8.15
CA SER A 31 -1.05 -7.92 -9.38
C SER A 31 0.07 -8.08 -10.41
N LEU A 32 0.09 -9.22 -11.08
CA LEU A 32 1.13 -9.53 -12.07
C LEU A 32 0.98 -8.77 -13.36
N VAL A 33 -0.21 -8.24 -13.63
CA VAL A 33 -0.54 -7.85 -14.99
C VAL A 33 -1.00 -6.41 -15.11
N PHE A 34 -0.14 -5.63 -15.76
CA PHE A 34 -0.43 -4.34 -16.40
C PHE A 34 -1.41 -4.52 -17.57
N HIS A 35 -2.52 -5.23 -17.39
CA HIS A 35 -3.53 -5.42 -18.42
C HIS A 35 -4.33 -4.12 -18.65
N THR A 36 -4.58 -3.81 -19.92
CA THR A 36 -5.42 -2.72 -20.47
C THR A 36 -5.66 -1.53 -19.52
N GLY A 37 -4.61 -0.74 -19.30
CA GLY A 37 -4.67 0.46 -18.45
C GLY A 37 -3.40 0.63 -17.64
N GLU A 38 -3.31 1.75 -16.93
CA GLU A 38 -2.26 1.98 -15.95
C GLU A 38 -2.69 1.37 -14.61
N PRO A 39 -1.95 0.41 -14.03
CA PRO A 39 -2.30 -0.16 -12.74
C PRO A 39 -2.28 0.90 -11.63
N PRO A 40 -3.11 0.73 -10.58
CA PRO A 40 -3.19 1.66 -9.46
C PRO A 40 -1.83 2.04 -8.86
N THR A 41 -0.96 1.05 -8.68
CA THR A 41 0.40 1.23 -8.16
C THR A 41 1.22 2.16 -9.03
N LEU A 42 1.13 2.02 -10.37
CA LEU A 42 1.86 2.87 -11.31
C LEU A 42 1.36 4.32 -11.25
N SER A 43 0.05 4.51 -11.21
CA SER A 43 -0.55 5.85 -11.07
C SER A 43 -0.19 6.51 -9.72
N LEU A 44 -0.17 5.77 -8.61
CA LEU A 44 0.25 6.29 -7.30
C LEU A 44 1.72 6.69 -7.31
N ILE A 45 2.62 5.83 -7.78
CA ILE A 45 4.05 6.16 -7.83
C ILE A 45 4.28 7.39 -8.73
N LYS A 46 3.63 7.46 -9.89
CA LYS A 46 3.70 8.65 -10.76
C LYS A 46 3.19 9.91 -10.09
N LEU A 47 2.17 9.83 -9.24
CA LEU A 47 1.71 10.96 -8.44
C LEU A 47 2.84 11.46 -7.52
N TYR A 48 3.50 10.57 -6.77
CA TYR A 48 4.64 10.93 -5.91
C TYR A 48 5.80 11.54 -6.72
N GLN A 49 6.13 10.97 -7.88
CA GLN A 49 7.19 11.47 -8.76
C GLN A 49 6.91 12.89 -9.27
N LYS A 50 5.65 13.24 -9.57
CA LYS A 50 5.27 14.62 -9.95
C LYS A 50 5.66 15.65 -8.88
N PHE A 51 5.74 15.24 -7.62
CA PHE A 51 6.13 16.08 -6.49
C PHE A 51 7.56 15.82 -6.00
N GLY A 52 8.39 15.14 -6.80
CA GLY A 52 9.82 14.96 -6.53
C GLY A 52 10.17 13.76 -5.63
N PHE A 53 9.20 12.90 -5.31
CA PHE A 53 9.44 11.67 -4.56
C PHE A 53 9.74 10.52 -5.53
N TYR A 54 10.97 10.07 -5.53
CA TYR A 54 11.41 8.82 -6.17
C TYR A 54 11.62 7.78 -5.09
N PHE A 55 11.21 6.54 -5.31
CA PHE A 55 11.33 5.47 -4.32
C PHE A 55 12.65 4.70 -4.49
N ASP A 56 13.45 4.66 -3.43
CA ASP A 56 14.65 3.82 -3.34
C ASP A 56 14.29 2.32 -3.37
N HIS A 57 13.13 1.98 -2.79
CA HIS A 57 12.62 0.62 -2.74
C HIS A 57 11.12 0.58 -3.06
N ILE A 58 10.73 -0.30 -3.98
CA ILE A 58 9.33 -0.64 -4.28
C ILE A 58 9.18 -2.14 -4.01
N TYR A 59 8.53 -2.50 -2.91
CA TYR A 59 8.26 -3.90 -2.57
C TYR A 59 6.87 -4.30 -3.06
N ALA A 60 6.81 -5.19 -4.04
CA ALA A 60 5.58 -5.64 -4.66
C ALA A 60 5.30 -7.09 -4.27
N TYR A 61 4.32 -7.30 -3.40
CA TYR A 61 3.88 -8.62 -2.95
C TYR A 61 2.73 -9.11 -3.84
N GLU A 62 2.84 -10.35 -4.29
CA GLU A 62 1.78 -11.01 -5.06
C GLU A 62 1.79 -12.52 -4.80
N LEU A 63 0.62 -13.07 -4.47
CA LEU A 63 0.46 -14.50 -4.20
C LEU A 63 0.40 -15.30 -5.50
N THR A 64 -0.22 -14.75 -6.54
CA THR A 64 -0.41 -15.40 -7.83
C THR A 64 0.92 -15.54 -8.55
N GLN A 65 1.18 -16.70 -9.16
CA GLN A 65 2.38 -16.90 -9.97
C GLN A 65 2.20 -16.35 -11.38
N GLY A 66 3.25 -15.77 -11.95
CA GLY A 66 3.21 -15.19 -13.29
C GLY A 66 4.58 -15.12 -13.94
N ASN A 67 4.61 -14.58 -15.16
CA ASN A 67 5.84 -14.48 -15.93
C ASN A 67 6.67 -13.27 -15.45
N VAL A 68 7.68 -13.56 -14.64
CA VAL A 68 8.61 -12.55 -14.11
C VAL A 68 9.33 -11.80 -15.23
N THR A 69 9.62 -12.44 -16.37
CA THR A 69 10.29 -11.74 -17.50
C THR A 69 9.37 -10.68 -18.09
N GLU A 70 8.11 -11.04 -18.37
CA GLU A 70 7.11 -10.09 -18.87
C GLU A 70 6.86 -8.94 -17.88
N LEU A 71 6.84 -9.24 -16.57
CA LEU A 71 6.75 -8.22 -15.53
C LEU A 71 7.89 -7.20 -15.67
N TYR A 72 9.15 -7.63 -15.61
CA TYR A 72 10.29 -6.71 -15.65
C TYR A 72 10.44 -6.00 -17.00
N ASP A 73 10.08 -6.64 -18.12
CA ASP A 73 10.06 -6.01 -19.45
C ASP A 73 9.00 -4.89 -19.55
N SER A 74 7.95 -4.95 -18.72
CA SER A 74 6.89 -3.94 -18.69
C SER A 74 7.16 -2.77 -17.74
N LEU A 75 8.14 -2.90 -16.84
CA LEU A 75 8.44 -1.85 -15.85
C LEU A 75 9.15 -0.65 -16.51
N PRO A 76 8.88 0.59 -16.03
CA PRO A 76 9.70 1.74 -16.40
C PRO A 76 11.18 1.49 -16.05
N ALA A 77 12.08 1.90 -16.94
CA ALA A 77 13.52 1.63 -16.81
C ALA A 77 14.10 2.19 -15.51
N GLU A 78 13.59 3.33 -15.04
CA GLU A 78 13.98 3.98 -13.79
C GLU A 78 13.64 3.18 -12.53
N TRP A 79 12.79 2.15 -12.62
CA TRP A 79 12.38 1.32 -11.47
C TRP A 79 13.14 0.01 -11.38
N LEU A 80 13.85 -0.40 -12.43
CA LEU A 80 14.47 -1.73 -12.50
C LEU A 80 15.44 -2.00 -11.33
N SER A 81 16.11 -0.98 -10.81
CA SER A 81 17.00 -1.11 -9.64
C SER A 81 16.30 -1.03 -8.29
N SER A 82 15.14 -0.40 -8.22
CA SER A 82 14.40 -0.17 -6.97
C SER A 82 13.24 -1.14 -6.78
N TYR A 83 12.82 -1.86 -7.82
CA TYR A 83 11.67 -2.75 -7.80
C TYR A 83 12.04 -4.16 -7.31
N HIS A 84 11.35 -4.60 -6.25
CA HIS A 84 11.53 -5.89 -5.59
C HIS A 84 10.24 -6.69 -5.73
N TRP A 85 10.22 -7.63 -6.67
CA TRP A 85 9.10 -8.56 -6.83
C TRP A 85 9.18 -9.69 -5.79
N ILE A 86 8.14 -9.79 -4.95
CA ILE A 86 8.02 -10.80 -3.90
C ILE A 86 6.82 -11.68 -4.24
N ASN A 87 7.07 -12.78 -4.94
CA ASN A 87 6.02 -13.73 -5.30
C ASN A 87 5.68 -14.68 -4.14
N ALA A 88 5.19 -14.10 -3.05
CA ALA A 88 4.75 -14.83 -1.87
C ALA A 88 3.50 -14.16 -1.30
N GLY A 89 2.61 -14.98 -0.73
CA GLY A 89 1.49 -14.47 0.05
C GLY A 89 1.98 -13.71 1.28
N VAL A 90 1.21 -12.71 1.69
CA VAL A 90 1.44 -12.01 2.95
C VAL A 90 1.05 -12.92 4.13
N GLU A 91 1.93 -13.05 5.10
CA GLU A 91 1.65 -13.81 6.32
C GLU A 91 1.17 -12.91 7.45
N LEU A 92 0.26 -13.43 8.28
CA LEU A 92 -0.31 -12.70 9.41
C LEU A 92 0.48 -12.85 10.70
N ASP A 93 1.34 -13.86 10.84
CA ASP A 93 2.16 -14.05 12.03
C ASP A 93 3.26 -12.98 12.11
N PRO A 94 3.28 -12.10 13.14
CA PRO A 94 4.33 -11.09 13.28
C PRO A 94 5.74 -11.66 13.42
N SER A 95 5.88 -12.95 13.79
CA SER A 95 7.19 -13.61 13.86
C SER A 95 7.73 -14.01 12.47
N SER A 96 6.85 -14.11 11.47
CA SER A 96 7.20 -14.53 10.12
C SER A 96 8.07 -13.50 9.39
N ALA A 97 8.95 -14.01 8.53
CA ALA A 97 9.70 -13.20 7.57
C ALA A 97 8.82 -12.68 6.42
N LEU A 98 7.66 -13.33 6.18
CA LEU A 98 6.70 -12.96 5.13
C LEU A 98 5.56 -12.08 5.66
N ASN A 99 5.60 -11.67 6.92
CA ASN A 99 4.75 -10.60 7.41
C ASN A 99 5.35 -9.23 6.98
N PRO A 100 4.68 -8.49 6.08
CA PRO A 100 5.23 -7.25 5.55
C PRO A 100 5.37 -6.17 6.63
N LEU A 101 4.49 -6.13 7.63
CA LEU A 101 4.54 -5.14 8.70
C LEU A 101 5.75 -5.36 9.63
N SER A 102 6.06 -6.62 9.91
CA SER A 102 7.26 -6.99 10.65
C SER A 102 8.54 -6.65 9.89
N LEU A 103 8.54 -6.80 8.56
CA LEU A 103 9.64 -6.34 7.72
C LEU A 103 9.85 -4.83 7.88
N LEU A 104 8.76 -4.04 7.89
CA LEU A 104 8.85 -2.59 8.07
C LEU A 104 9.50 -2.20 9.39
N ILE A 105 9.02 -2.80 10.49
CA ILE A 105 9.54 -2.53 11.84
C ILE A 105 11.02 -2.90 11.97
N LYS A 106 11.45 -4.00 11.34
CA LYS A 106 12.83 -4.50 11.45
C LYS A 106 13.82 -3.75 10.56
N SER A 107 13.37 -3.19 9.43
CA SER A 107 14.25 -2.73 8.35
C SER A 107 14.29 -1.21 8.19
N PHE A 108 13.27 -0.50 8.70
CA PHE A 108 13.11 0.93 8.51
C PHE A 108 13.01 1.68 9.82
N ARG A 109 13.22 2.99 9.73
CA ARG A 109 13.22 3.91 10.87
C ARG A 109 12.17 5.00 10.64
N PRO A 110 11.69 5.68 11.70
CA PRO A 110 10.69 6.74 11.56
C PRO A 110 11.09 7.93 10.69
N GLU A 111 12.38 8.09 10.36
CA GLU A 111 12.85 9.12 9.44
C GLU A 111 12.76 8.71 7.97
N ASP A 112 12.57 7.42 7.67
CA ASP A 112 12.30 6.94 6.33
C ASP A 112 10.86 7.31 5.93
N PHE A 113 10.63 7.53 4.64
CA PHE A 113 9.32 7.83 4.09
C PHE A 113 8.67 6.57 3.55
N ILE A 114 7.57 6.12 4.14
CA ILE A 114 6.93 4.85 3.76
C ILE A 114 5.50 5.06 3.30
N VAL A 115 5.24 4.62 2.07
CA VAL A 115 3.91 4.50 1.48
C VAL A 115 3.51 3.03 1.47
N LEU A 116 2.37 2.72 2.06
CA LEU A 116 1.79 1.37 2.08
C LEU A 116 0.48 1.34 1.32
N LYS A 117 0.36 0.47 0.32
CA LYS A 117 -0.90 0.08 -0.34
C LYS A 117 -1.27 -1.32 0.11
N LEU A 118 -2.54 -1.52 0.46
CA LEU A 118 -3.14 -2.81 0.81
C LEU A 118 -4.36 -3.07 -0.06
N ASP A 119 -4.28 -4.15 -0.84
CA ASP A 119 -5.34 -4.69 -1.68
C ASP A 119 -4.91 -6.08 -2.15
N VAL A 120 -5.19 -7.12 -1.36
CA VAL A 120 -4.75 -8.51 -1.61
C VAL A 120 -5.93 -9.43 -1.96
N ASP A 121 -7.08 -8.84 -2.35
CA ASP A 121 -8.32 -9.54 -2.71
C ASP A 121 -8.82 -10.53 -1.64
N ASN A 122 -8.43 -10.33 -0.36
CA ASN A 122 -8.81 -11.17 0.75
C ASN A 122 -9.17 -10.34 1.99
N PRO A 123 -10.47 -10.08 2.22
CA PRO A 123 -10.93 -9.23 3.32
C PRO A 123 -10.49 -9.68 4.71
N GLU A 124 -10.34 -10.99 4.95
CA GLU A 124 -9.91 -11.50 6.26
C GLU A 124 -8.44 -11.20 6.53
N ILE A 125 -7.59 -11.34 5.51
CA ILE A 125 -6.16 -10.99 5.58
C ILE A 125 -6.00 -9.48 5.71
N GLU A 126 -6.68 -8.70 4.89
CA GLU A 126 -6.62 -7.24 4.90
C GLU A 126 -7.02 -6.66 6.25
N LEU A 127 -8.18 -7.06 6.78
CA LEU A 127 -8.65 -6.60 8.08
C LEU A 127 -7.72 -7.03 9.21
N SER A 128 -7.11 -8.20 9.10
CA SER A 128 -6.11 -8.67 10.08
C SER A 128 -4.84 -7.81 10.04
N LEU A 129 -4.35 -7.43 8.87
CA LEU A 129 -3.21 -6.50 8.71
C LEU A 129 -3.56 -5.10 9.22
N VAL A 130 -4.73 -4.56 8.89
CA VAL A 130 -5.18 -3.26 9.40
C VAL A 130 -5.31 -3.25 10.92
N LYS A 131 -5.79 -4.36 11.50
CA LYS A 131 -5.83 -4.52 12.96
C LYS A 131 -4.43 -4.51 13.55
N GLN A 132 -3.47 -5.21 12.96
CA GLN A 132 -2.06 -5.16 13.39
C GLN A 132 -1.49 -3.74 13.31
N ILE A 133 -1.78 -3.00 12.23
CA ILE A 133 -1.39 -1.59 12.09
C ILE A 133 -1.96 -0.77 13.25
N LEU A 134 -3.26 -0.90 13.56
CA LEU A 134 -3.90 -0.15 14.64
C LEU A 134 -3.35 -0.48 16.04
N GLU A 135 -2.99 -1.74 16.27
CA GLU A 135 -2.57 -2.27 17.56
C GLU A 135 -1.06 -2.19 17.80
N THR A 136 -0.26 -1.85 16.79
CA THR A 136 1.21 -1.80 16.88
C THR A 136 1.74 -0.36 16.81
N PRO A 137 2.10 0.27 17.94
CA PRO A 137 2.54 1.67 17.97
C PRO A 137 3.76 1.99 17.09
N ALA A 138 4.68 1.03 16.92
CA ALA A 138 5.85 1.20 16.08
C ALA A 138 5.48 1.52 14.61
N LEU A 139 4.37 0.98 14.11
CA LEU A 139 3.91 1.23 12.74
C LEU A 139 3.32 2.64 12.57
N HIS A 140 2.83 3.25 13.65
CA HIS A 140 2.18 4.57 13.60
C HIS A 140 3.17 5.68 13.23
N SER A 141 4.44 5.53 13.60
CA SER A 141 5.51 6.44 13.22
C SER A 141 6.29 6.02 11.97
N LEU A 142 6.01 4.83 11.42
CA LEU A 142 6.68 4.34 10.22
C LEU A 142 5.86 4.57 8.95
N ILE A 143 4.52 4.46 9.03
CA ILE A 143 3.67 4.56 7.84
C ILE A 143 3.24 6.02 7.64
N ASP A 144 3.83 6.69 6.65
CA ASP A 144 3.50 8.07 6.32
C ASP A 144 2.23 8.21 5.50
N GLN A 145 1.93 7.23 4.64
CA GLN A 145 0.74 7.23 3.79
C GLN A 145 0.23 5.79 3.66
N PHE A 146 -1.06 5.59 3.92
CA PHE A 146 -1.69 4.29 3.82
C PHE A 146 -2.87 4.31 2.85
N TYR A 147 -2.84 3.48 1.82
CA TYR A 147 -3.93 3.29 0.87
C TYR A 147 -4.55 1.92 1.10
N PHE A 148 -5.86 1.88 1.28
CA PHE A 148 -6.56 0.64 1.55
C PHE A 148 -7.92 0.61 0.84
N GLU A 149 -8.15 -0.42 0.02
CA GLU A 149 -9.43 -0.69 -0.62
C GLU A 149 -10.26 -1.54 0.34
N HIS A 150 -10.93 -0.87 1.27
CA HIS A 150 -11.76 -1.58 2.24
C HIS A 150 -13.06 -2.02 1.57
N HIS A 151 -13.07 -3.26 1.08
CA HIS A 151 -14.24 -3.91 0.52
C HIS A 151 -15.41 -3.91 1.52
N VAL A 152 -16.39 -3.02 1.30
CA VAL A 152 -17.64 -2.90 2.08
C VAL A 152 -18.87 -2.90 1.18
N ARG A 153 -20.06 -3.14 1.74
CA ARG A 153 -21.29 -3.15 0.95
C ARG A 153 -21.60 -1.75 0.39
N LEU A 154 -21.46 -1.62 -0.93
CA LEU A 154 -21.78 -0.47 -1.77
C LEU A 154 -22.48 -0.99 -3.02
N GLU A 155 -23.68 -0.49 -3.33
CA GLU A 155 -24.48 -1.04 -4.44
C GLU A 155 -23.82 -0.77 -5.79
N GLU A 156 -23.17 0.39 -5.91
CA GLU A 156 -22.43 0.84 -7.09
C GLU A 156 -21.24 -0.06 -7.42
N LEU A 157 -20.67 -0.73 -6.42
CA LEU A 157 -19.46 -1.57 -6.55
C LEU A 157 -19.76 -3.07 -6.39
N ARG A 158 -21.03 -3.44 -6.30
CA ARG A 158 -21.48 -4.83 -6.16
C ARG A 158 -21.03 -5.73 -7.31
N GLY A 159 -20.91 -5.18 -8.52
CA GLY A 159 -20.42 -5.87 -9.70
C GLY A 159 -18.95 -6.31 -9.56
N PRO A 160 -18.00 -5.36 -9.48
CA PRO A 160 -16.58 -5.68 -9.39
C PRO A 160 -16.17 -6.41 -8.09
N TRP A 161 -16.73 -6.02 -6.94
CA TRP A 161 -16.33 -6.60 -5.65
C TRP A 161 -17.07 -7.89 -5.28
N GLY A 162 -18.13 -8.21 -6.00
CA GLY A 162 -18.93 -9.42 -5.78
C GLY A 162 -19.89 -9.35 -4.57
N ALA A 163 -20.69 -10.40 -4.43
CA ALA A 163 -21.81 -10.44 -3.47
C ALA A 163 -21.40 -10.84 -2.04
N THR A 164 -20.17 -11.28 -1.82
CA THR A 164 -19.67 -11.80 -0.53
C THR A 164 -19.06 -10.74 0.36
N VAL A 165 -18.98 -9.49 -0.11
CA VAL A 165 -18.48 -8.35 0.65
C VAL A 165 -19.33 -8.12 1.91
N ARG A 166 -18.67 -7.98 3.05
CA ARG A 166 -19.30 -7.75 4.36
C ARG A 166 -19.07 -6.31 4.83
N GLY A 167 -19.67 -5.93 5.95
CA GLY A 167 -19.53 -4.58 6.51
C GLY A 167 -20.37 -3.52 5.80
N SER A 168 -20.17 -2.26 6.18
CA SER A 168 -20.88 -1.09 5.69
C SER A 168 -19.94 0.10 5.47
N VAL A 169 -20.40 1.10 4.73
CA VAL A 169 -19.68 2.38 4.58
C VAL A 169 -19.36 3.01 5.93
N SER A 170 -20.29 2.91 6.89
CA SER A 170 -20.07 3.40 8.26
C SER A 170 -18.89 2.69 8.94
N ASP A 171 -18.79 1.36 8.80
CA ASP A 171 -17.67 0.58 9.33
C ASP A 171 -16.34 1.04 8.72
N SER A 172 -16.33 1.30 7.41
CA SER A 172 -15.16 1.86 6.73
C SER A 172 -14.78 3.23 7.27
N LEU A 173 -15.73 4.18 7.36
CA LEU A 173 -15.46 5.52 7.88
C LEU A 173 -14.90 5.48 9.30
N LEU A 174 -15.44 4.62 10.17
CA LEU A 174 -14.95 4.42 11.54
C LEU A 174 -13.54 3.81 11.56
N LEU A 175 -13.24 2.86 10.66
CA LEU A 175 -11.93 2.25 10.54
C LEU A 175 -10.86 3.28 10.12
N PHE A 176 -11.14 4.05 9.07
CA PHE A 176 -10.25 5.11 8.58
C PHE A 176 -10.10 6.24 9.60
N GLN A 177 -11.16 6.57 10.35
CA GLN A 177 -11.05 7.51 11.47
C GLN A 177 -10.08 6.98 12.54
N LYS A 178 -10.19 5.71 12.95
CA LYS A 178 -9.28 5.11 13.93
C LYS A 178 -7.82 5.14 13.48
N LEU A 179 -7.55 4.84 12.20
CA LEU A 179 -6.19 4.93 11.62
C LEU A 179 -5.65 6.36 11.71
N ARG A 180 -6.45 7.35 11.31
CA ARG A 180 -6.05 8.78 11.38
C ARG A 180 -5.88 9.29 12.81
N MET A 181 -6.67 8.80 13.76
CA MET A 181 -6.50 9.10 15.19
C MET A 181 -5.18 8.53 15.76
N LYS A 182 -4.59 7.51 15.12
CA LYS A 182 -3.25 7.01 15.43
C LYS A 182 -2.14 7.79 14.72
N GLY A 183 -2.48 8.81 13.95
CA GLY A 183 -1.52 9.63 13.20
C GLY A 183 -1.17 9.06 11.82
N ILE A 184 -1.84 8.00 11.36
CA ILE A 184 -1.62 7.41 10.03
C ILE A 184 -2.54 8.09 9.01
N PRO A 185 -2.00 8.81 8.01
CA PRO A 185 -2.79 9.36 6.91
C PRO A 185 -3.30 8.22 6.01
N ALA A 186 -4.47 7.70 6.35
CA ALA A 186 -5.12 6.62 5.62
C ALA A 186 -6.10 7.17 4.57
N HIS A 187 -6.07 6.60 3.37
CA HIS A 187 -6.88 6.96 2.21
C HIS A 187 -7.64 5.74 1.72
N PHE A 188 -8.96 5.90 1.61
CA PHE A 188 -9.80 4.91 0.96
C PHE A 188 -9.64 5.06 -0.55
N TRP A 189 -9.47 3.96 -1.26
CA TRP A 189 -9.36 3.97 -2.72
C TRP A 189 -10.25 2.89 -3.34
N VAL A 190 -10.68 3.17 -4.58
CA VAL A 190 -11.49 2.36 -5.51
C VAL A 190 -11.12 2.81 -6.93
#